data_AF-A0A522A9W2-F1
#
_entry.id   AF-A0A522A9W2-F1
#
_cell.length_a   1.000
_cell.length_b   1.000
_cell.length_c   1.000
_cell.angle_alpha   90.00
_cell.angle_beta   90.00
_cell.angle_gamma   90.00
#
_symmetry.space_group_name_H-M   'P 1'
#
loop_
_entity.id
_entity.type
_entity.pdbx_description
1 polymer ?
#
loop_
_entity_poly.entity_id
_entity_poly.type
_entity_poly.pdbx_seq_one_letter_code
_entity_poly.pdbx_strand_id
1 'polypeptide(L)'
;MTTVRGFRVQLGQKFGTEPTEADFNDKIHTLIPLYRNGHTSSSRFAHYFRDVFCHGDDNYLHVAFNFKLSSDLMWLAARLRAAAAKGDVTRVDVPEVLLARRAELEKMNTEAPAQRIAFVRKVAQELRGKRVFALGTSPMFYEIAEKGLAEGMKGMFGPGSILMGGGGHKGMVLPDNWAQMCLDFFGADRMMTGYGMTEMNAMTVTCEHDHYHMMPWVTIFILDLDTGKPKPRSGVQTGRAAFFDPTHDGTWGGIITGDQITIDWDTPCPCGRVTPAIKPAIARVSELQGGDDKISCAATPSAQAEAMEYLTSFDL
;
A
#
# COMPACT_ATOMS: atom_id res chain seq x y z
N MET A 1 -4.75 7.64 -15.42
CA MET A 1 -3.42 7.27 -15.98
C MET A 1 -2.31 8.23 -15.56
N THR A 2 -2.60 9.53 -15.34
CA THR A 2 -1.63 10.58 -14.99
C THR A 2 -0.93 10.40 -13.64
N THR A 3 -1.61 9.83 -12.63
CA THR A 3 -1.10 9.67 -11.26
C THR A 3 0.00 8.63 -11.14
N VAL A 4 -0.10 7.48 -11.84
CA VAL A 4 0.90 6.41 -11.75
C VAL A 4 2.20 6.78 -12.47
N ARG A 5 2.16 7.57 -13.54
CA ARG A 5 3.40 8.07 -14.20
C ARG A 5 4.27 8.89 -13.24
N GLY A 6 3.64 9.63 -12.32
CA GLY A 6 4.33 10.35 -11.26
C GLY A 6 5.15 9.45 -10.34
N PHE A 7 4.79 8.16 -10.18
CA PHE A 7 5.55 7.24 -9.33
C PHE A 7 6.95 6.97 -9.84
N ARG A 8 7.15 6.89 -11.16
CA ARG A 8 8.49 6.68 -11.71
C ARG A 8 9.44 7.80 -11.30
N VAL A 9 8.95 9.03 -11.35
CA VAL A 9 9.67 10.23 -10.91
C VAL A 9 9.84 10.23 -9.40
N GLN A 10 8.75 10.07 -8.63
CA GLN A 10 8.77 10.15 -7.17
C GLN A 10 9.62 9.06 -6.50
N LEU A 11 9.63 7.84 -7.06
CA LEU A 11 10.36 6.70 -6.51
C LEU A 11 11.77 6.56 -7.09
N GLY A 12 11.94 6.86 -8.38
CA GLY A 12 13.19 6.63 -9.10
C GLY A 12 14.21 7.76 -8.98
N GLN A 13 13.80 8.95 -8.53
CA GLN A 13 14.64 10.15 -8.52
C GLN A 13 14.84 10.71 -7.11
N LYS A 14 16.04 11.25 -6.88
CA LYS A 14 16.35 12.06 -5.70
C LYS A 14 16.02 13.51 -6.01
N PHE A 15 15.25 14.15 -5.14
CA PHE A 15 14.90 15.56 -5.33
C PHE A 15 16.15 16.45 -5.35
N GLY A 16 16.13 17.45 -6.23
CA GLY A 16 17.28 18.35 -6.45
C GLY A 16 18.42 17.72 -7.26
N THR A 17 18.29 16.47 -7.69
CA THR A 17 19.22 15.84 -8.64
C THR A 17 18.56 15.79 -10.01
N GLU A 18 19.25 16.29 -11.04
CA GLU A 18 18.75 16.23 -12.41
C GLU A 18 18.59 14.76 -12.83
N PRO A 19 17.41 14.36 -13.33
CA PRO A 19 17.19 12.98 -13.73
C PRO A 19 17.94 12.63 -15.00
N THR A 20 18.40 11.37 -15.08
CA THR A 20 19.07 10.86 -16.28
C THR A 20 18.07 10.40 -17.33
N GLU A 21 18.50 10.26 -18.58
CA GLU A 21 17.65 9.70 -19.64
C GLU A 21 17.20 8.26 -19.30
N ALA A 22 18.09 7.47 -18.69
CA ALA A 22 17.79 6.13 -18.18
C ALA A 22 16.67 6.14 -17.12
N ASP A 23 16.61 7.16 -16.26
CA ASP A 23 15.54 7.27 -15.25
C ASP A 23 14.15 7.40 -15.87
N PHE A 24 14.03 7.88 -17.10
CA PHE A 24 12.76 7.94 -17.82
C PHE A 24 12.54 6.74 -18.74
N ASN A 25 13.58 6.31 -19.46
CA ASN A 25 13.42 5.43 -20.62
C ASN A 25 13.77 3.97 -20.35
N ASP A 26 14.62 3.67 -19.36
CA ASP A 26 15.02 2.29 -19.11
C ASP A 26 13.86 1.47 -18.51
N LYS A 27 13.77 0.20 -18.91
CA LYS A 27 12.85 -0.74 -18.26
C LYS A 27 13.42 -1.16 -16.91
N ILE A 28 12.57 -1.16 -15.89
CA ILE A 28 12.92 -1.61 -14.54
C ILE A 28 12.11 -2.87 -14.24
N HIS A 29 12.79 -3.93 -13.80
CA HIS A 29 12.11 -5.16 -13.40
C HIS A 29 11.22 -4.87 -12.20
N THR A 30 9.92 -5.07 -12.36
CA THR A 30 8.92 -4.74 -11.35
C THR A 30 8.49 -6.01 -10.63
N LEU A 31 8.89 -6.14 -9.38
CA LEU A 31 8.57 -7.26 -8.50
C LEU A 31 7.38 -6.90 -7.62
N ILE A 32 6.23 -7.49 -7.91
CA ILE A 32 4.99 -7.31 -7.15
C ILE A 32 4.50 -8.71 -6.75
N PRO A 33 4.87 -9.23 -5.57
CA PRO A 33 4.47 -10.56 -5.08
C PRO A 33 2.98 -10.63 -4.69
N LEU A 34 2.12 -10.01 -5.50
CA LEU A 34 0.67 -9.99 -5.41
C LEU A 34 0.10 -10.45 -6.76
N TYR A 35 -1.14 -10.04 -7.03
CA TYR A 35 -1.90 -10.40 -8.23
C TYR A 35 -1.52 -9.55 -9.42
N ARG A 36 -1.59 -10.14 -10.62
CA ARG A 36 -1.38 -9.42 -11.89
C ARG A 36 -2.35 -8.26 -12.08
N ASN A 37 -3.58 -8.41 -11.58
CA ASN A 37 -4.63 -7.42 -11.71
C ASN A 37 -5.73 -7.64 -10.66
N GLY A 38 -6.69 -6.71 -10.57
CA GLY A 38 -7.88 -6.85 -9.74
C GLY A 38 -8.79 -5.63 -9.82
N HIS A 39 -9.57 -5.38 -8.77
CA HIS A 39 -10.51 -4.25 -8.69
C HIS A 39 -10.25 -3.32 -7.51
N THR A 40 -9.32 -3.66 -6.62
CA THR A 40 -8.82 -2.76 -5.57
C THR A 40 -7.61 -1.99 -6.06
N SER A 41 -7.32 -0.85 -5.45
CA SER A 41 -6.09 -0.09 -5.76
C SER A 41 -4.84 -0.95 -5.62
N SER A 42 -4.73 -1.73 -4.53
CA SER A 42 -3.58 -2.60 -4.28
C SER A 42 -3.42 -3.73 -5.31
N SER A 43 -4.52 -4.33 -5.77
CA SER A 43 -4.49 -5.38 -6.81
C SER A 43 -4.32 -4.83 -8.23
N ARG A 44 -4.55 -3.52 -8.43
CA ARG A 44 -4.35 -2.83 -9.71
C ARG A 44 -2.93 -2.32 -9.93
N PHE A 45 -2.07 -2.30 -8.91
CA PHE A 45 -0.70 -1.78 -9.04
C PHE A 45 0.10 -2.49 -10.13
N ALA A 46 0.06 -3.82 -10.21
CA ALA A 46 0.80 -4.56 -11.24
C ALA A 46 0.40 -4.17 -12.67
N HIS A 47 -0.91 -3.97 -12.90
CA HIS A 47 -1.41 -3.52 -14.19
C HIS A 47 -0.82 -2.16 -14.60
N TYR A 48 -0.82 -1.16 -13.71
CA TYR A 48 -0.32 0.17 -14.05
C TYR A 48 1.21 0.28 -14.02
N PHE A 49 1.88 -0.42 -13.10
CA PHE A 49 3.34 -0.39 -12.99
C PHE A 49 4.04 -1.17 -14.12
N ARG A 50 3.35 -2.11 -14.77
CA ARG A 50 3.76 -2.64 -16.08
C ARG A 50 4.01 -1.51 -17.08
N ASP A 51 3.07 -0.59 -17.21
CA ASP A 51 3.20 0.47 -18.22
C ASP A 51 4.22 1.53 -17.80
N VAL A 52 4.34 1.81 -16.50
CA VAL A 52 5.20 2.88 -15.97
C VAL A 52 6.67 2.47 -15.81
N PHE A 53 6.93 1.30 -15.25
CA PHE A 53 8.28 0.83 -14.95
C PHE A 53 8.81 -0.14 -16.00
N CYS A 54 7.93 -1.00 -16.54
CA CYS A 54 8.31 -2.01 -17.54
C CYS A 54 8.16 -1.50 -18.99
N HIS A 55 7.64 -0.29 -19.20
CA HIS A 55 7.28 0.25 -20.53
C HIS A 55 6.44 -0.73 -21.35
N GLY A 56 5.53 -1.42 -20.67
CA GLY A 56 4.63 -2.39 -21.30
C GLY A 56 5.28 -3.72 -21.70
N ASP A 57 6.50 -4.01 -21.26
CA ASP A 57 7.16 -5.30 -21.50
C ASP A 57 6.84 -6.30 -20.37
N ASP A 58 6.10 -7.37 -20.69
CA ASP A 58 5.71 -8.38 -19.69
C ASP A 58 6.93 -9.18 -19.17
N ASN A 59 8.07 -9.20 -19.86
CA ASN A 59 9.30 -9.86 -19.34
C ASN A 59 9.92 -9.10 -18.15
N TYR A 60 9.49 -7.86 -17.93
CA TYR A 60 9.94 -7.05 -16.81
C TYR A 60 8.92 -7.04 -15.66
N LEU A 61 7.72 -7.58 -15.83
CA LEU A 61 6.71 -7.66 -14.78
C LEU A 61 6.74 -9.04 -14.10
N HIS A 62 7.04 -9.06 -12.81
CA HIS A 62 7.14 -10.27 -12.01
C HIS A 62 6.05 -10.27 -10.95
N VAL A 63 5.09 -11.18 -11.08
CA VAL A 63 3.98 -11.34 -10.11
C VAL A 63 3.87 -12.77 -9.58
N ALA A 64 3.52 -12.92 -8.31
CA ALA A 64 3.33 -14.24 -7.69
C ALA A 64 2.08 -14.94 -8.24
N PHE A 65 1.03 -14.17 -8.50
CA PHE A 65 -0.26 -14.69 -8.94
C PHE A 65 -0.62 -14.11 -10.31
N ASN A 66 -0.35 -14.87 -11.38
CA ASN A 66 -0.57 -14.44 -12.76
C ASN A 66 -2.04 -14.55 -13.21
N PHE A 67 -2.95 -14.03 -12.39
CA PHE A 67 -4.37 -13.95 -12.67
C PHE A 67 -4.97 -12.70 -12.04
N LYS A 68 -6.21 -12.40 -12.42
CA LYS A 68 -6.96 -11.27 -11.89
C LYS A 68 -7.65 -11.67 -10.59
N LEU A 69 -7.38 -10.96 -9.49
CA LEU A 69 -8.09 -11.15 -8.24
C LEU A 69 -9.58 -10.79 -8.41
N SER A 70 -10.46 -11.72 -8.03
CA SER A 70 -11.91 -11.48 -8.04
C SER A 70 -12.33 -10.53 -6.92
N SER A 71 -13.41 -9.78 -7.14
CA SER A 71 -14.06 -8.94 -6.13
C SER A 71 -15.14 -9.68 -5.33
N ASP A 72 -15.42 -10.95 -5.63
CA ASP A 72 -16.57 -11.67 -5.06
C ASP A 72 -16.52 -11.76 -3.53
N LEU A 73 -15.35 -12.07 -2.96
CA LEU A 73 -15.17 -12.13 -1.51
C LEU A 73 -15.32 -10.76 -0.85
N MET A 74 -14.86 -9.70 -1.51
CA MET A 74 -15.05 -8.34 -1.00
C MET A 74 -16.52 -7.92 -1.03
N TRP A 75 -17.23 -8.30 -2.09
CA TRP A 75 -18.66 -8.08 -2.18
C TRP A 75 -19.42 -8.84 -1.07
N LEU A 76 -19.05 -10.10 -0.81
CA LEU A 76 -19.64 -10.88 0.27
C LEU A 76 -19.35 -10.25 1.64
N ALA A 77 -18.11 -9.85 1.90
CA ALA A 77 -17.71 -9.14 3.12
C ALA A 77 -18.54 -7.85 3.33
N ALA A 78 -18.74 -7.07 2.26
CA ALA A 78 -19.54 -5.86 2.31
C ALA A 78 -21.02 -6.15 2.64
N ARG A 79 -21.59 -7.23 2.06
CA ARG A 79 -22.97 -7.65 2.36
C ARG A 79 -23.14 -8.11 3.81
N LEU A 80 -22.20 -8.90 4.33
CA LEU A 80 -22.21 -9.34 5.73
C LEU A 80 -22.17 -8.16 6.70
N ARG A 81 -21.30 -7.18 6.46
CA ARG A 81 -21.25 -5.96 7.27
C ARG A 81 -22.52 -5.14 7.19
N ALA A 82 -23.08 -4.97 5.99
CA ALA A 82 -24.33 -4.23 5.81
C ALA A 82 -25.52 -4.92 6.52
N ALA A 83 -25.54 -6.25 6.54
CA ALA A 83 -26.54 -7.04 7.25
C ALA A 83 -26.37 -6.93 8.78
N ALA A 84 -25.13 -7.05 9.28
CA ALA A 84 -24.80 -6.86 10.68
C ALA A 84 -25.19 -5.47 11.20
N ALA A 85 -24.90 -4.41 10.42
CA ALA A 85 -25.28 -3.04 10.77
C ALA A 85 -26.80 -2.82 10.87
N LYS A 86 -27.60 -3.68 10.22
CA LYS A 86 -29.07 -3.68 10.28
C LYS A 86 -29.62 -4.66 11.33
N GLY A 87 -28.76 -5.42 12.01
CA GLY A 87 -29.15 -6.45 12.97
C GLY A 87 -29.70 -7.74 12.33
N ASP A 88 -29.45 -7.98 11.04
CA ASP A 88 -30.08 -9.06 10.25
C ASP A 88 -29.02 -9.97 9.58
N VAL A 89 -28.12 -10.54 10.39
CA VAL A 89 -26.96 -11.32 9.92
C VAL A 89 -27.31 -12.63 9.20
N THR A 90 -28.54 -13.15 9.36
CA THR A 90 -28.97 -14.44 8.79
C THR A 90 -29.43 -14.37 7.33
N ARG A 91 -29.47 -13.18 6.72
CA ARG A 91 -30.09 -12.95 5.40
C ARG A 91 -29.14 -12.70 4.23
N VAL A 92 -27.84 -12.98 4.38
CA VAL A 92 -26.92 -12.80 3.26
C VAL A 92 -26.92 -14.03 2.36
N ASP A 93 -27.79 -14.03 1.35
CA ASP A 93 -27.79 -15.06 0.31
C ASP A 93 -26.45 -15.07 -0.43
N VAL A 94 -25.76 -16.22 -0.41
CA VAL A 94 -24.55 -16.44 -1.17
C VAL A 94 -24.92 -16.96 -2.57
N PRO A 95 -24.51 -16.28 -3.67
CA PRO A 95 -24.79 -16.76 -5.02
C PRO A 95 -24.20 -18.15 -5.26
N GLU A 96 -24.93 -19.00 -6.00
CA GLU A 96 -24.49 -20.37 -6.35
C GLU A 96 -23.12 -20.39 -7.03
N VAL A 97 -22.83 -19.38 -7.87
CA VAL A 97 -21.53 -19.21 -8.53
C VAL A 97 -20.38 -19.02 -7.54
N LEU A 98 -20.63 -18.37 -6.40
CA LEU A 98 -19.61 -18.18 -5.36
C LEU A 98 -19.43 -19.44 -4.50
N LEU A 99 -20.53 -20.15 -4.19
CA LEU A 99 -20.48 -21.45 -3.54
C LEU A 99 -19.70 -22.48 -4.37
N ALA A 100 -19.92 -22.50 -5.68
CA ALA A 100 -19.21 -23.39 -6.61
C ALA A 100 -17.68 -23.14 -6.65
N ARG A 101 -17.23 -21.94 -6.25
CA ARG A 101 -15.80 -21.56 -6.18
C ARG A 101 -15.20 -21.64 -4.79
N ARG A 102 -15.95 -22.09 -3.77
CA ARG A 102 -15.49 -22.14 -2.38
C ARG A 102 -14.14 -22.86 -2.24
N ALA A 103 -14.05 -24.10 -2.74
CA ALA A 103 -12.84 -24.92 -2.61
C ALA A 103 -11.62 -24.29 -3.31
N GLU A 104 -11.84 -23.63 -4.45
CA GLU A 104 -10.81 -22.87 -5.17
C GLU A 104 -10.29 -21.72 -4.29
N LEU A 105 -11.20 -20.90 -3.74
CA LEU A 105 -10.86 -19.72 -2.94
C LEU A 105 -10.16 -20.09 -1.62
N GLU A 106 -10.62 -21.14 -0.95
CA GLU A 106 -10.02 -21.66 0.27
C GLU A 106 -8.59 -22.17 0.03
N LYS A 107 -8.40 -22.97 -1.03
CA LYS A 107 -7.07 -23.44 -1.44
C LYS A 107 -6.14 -22.27 -1.76
N MET A 108 -6.62 -21.31 -2.55
CA MET A 108 -5.87 -20.10 -2.89
C MET A 108 -5.42 -19.34 -1.64
N ASN A 109 -6.32 -19.14 -0.66
CA ASN A 109 -5.99 -18.41 0.56
C ASN A 109 -4.92 -19.13 1.40
N THR A 110 -5.05 -20.46 1.55
CA THR A 110 -4.13 -21.30 2.34
C THR A 110 -2.74 -21.41 1.71
N GLU A 111 -2.65 -21.55 0.38
CA GLU A 111 -1.37 -21.75 -0.32
C GLU A 111 -0.64 -20.44 -0.61
N ALA A 112 -1.35 -19.30 -0.66
CA ALA A 112 -0.80 -18.03 -1.11
C ALA A 112 0.45 -17.56 -0.34
N PRO A 113 0.57 -17.67 1.00
CA PRO A 113 1.80 -17.27 1.71
C PRO A 113 3.03 -18.05 1.24
N ALA A 114 2.94 -19.37 1.14
CA ALA A 114 4.04 -20.22 0.70
C ALA A 114 4.43 -19.95 -0.76
N GLN A 115 3.43 -19.79 -1.63
CA GLN A 115 3.64 -19.46 -3.05
C GLN A 115 4.34 -18.12 -3.22
N ARG A 116 3.96 -17.07 -2.45
CA ARG A 116 4.63 -15.76 -2.51
C ARG A 116 6.10 -15.84 -2.12
N ILE A 117 6.42 -16.55 -1.03
CA ILE A 117 7.80 -16.71 -0.55
C ILE A 117 8.64 -17.45 -1.59
N ALA A 118 8.13 -18.58 -2.11
CA ALA A 118 8.82 -19.34 -3.16
C ALA A 118 9.05 -18.50 -4.42
N PHE A 119 8.04 -17.72 -4.83
CA PHE A 119 8.13 -16.81 -5.96
C PHE A 119 9.23 -15.76 -5.76
N VAL A 120 9.25 -15.04 -4.63
CA VAL A 120 10.25 -13.98 -4.43
C VAL A 120 11.66 -14.57 -4.34
N ARG A 121 11.84 -15.74 -3.70
CA ARG A 121 13.14 -16.42 -3.67
C ARG A 121 13.64 -16.76 -5.07
N LYS A 122 12.77 -17.32 -5.91
CA LYS A 122 13.09 -17.63 -7.32
C LYS A 122 13.48 -16.35 -8.08
N VAL A 123 12.64 -15.31 -8.02
CA VAL A 123 12.86 -14.07 -8.79
C VAL A 123 14.10 -13.32 -8.28
N ALA A 124 14.36 -13.32 -6.97
CA ALA A 124 15.57 -12.73 -6.41
C ALA A 124 16.86 -13.37 -6.98
N GLN A 125 16.87 -14.69 -7.21
CA GLN A 125 18.00 -15.36 -7.86
C GLN A 125 18.10 -15.02 -9.35
N GLU A 126 16.98 -15.06 -10.07
CA GLU A 126 16.94 -14.78 -11.52
C GLU A 126 17.35 -13.33 -11.85
N LEU A 127 16.99 -12.38 -10.99
CA LEU A 127 17.26 -10.96 -11.15
C LEU A 127 18.48 -10.48 -10.37
N ARG A 128 19.37 -11.39 -9.95
CA ARG A 128 20.51 -11.02 -9.11
C ARG A 128 21.35 -9.92 -9.77
N GLY A 129 21.59 -8.84 -9.03
CA GLY A 129 22.34 -7.67 -9.51
C GLY A 129 21.62 -6.80 -10.55
N LYS A 130 20.36 -7.09 -10.90
CA LYS A 130 19.55 -6.23 -11.76
C LYS A 130 18.85 -5.14 -10.94
N ARG A 131 18.62 -3.97 -11.54
CA ARG A 131 17.81 -2.90 -10.95
C ARG A 131 16.35 -3.34 -10.92
N VAL A 132 15.73 -3.32 -9.75
CA VAL A 132 14.32 -3.69 -9.57
C VAL A 132 13.51 -2.57 -8.93
N PHE A 133 12.20 -2.57 -9.17
CA PHE A 133 11.22 -1.90 -8.34
C PHE A 133 10.40 -2.97 -7.63
N ALA A 134 10.56 -3.08 -6.31
CA ALA A 134 9.84 -4.03 -5.47
C ALA A 134 8.74 -3.30 -4.67
N LEU A 135 7.51 -3.81 -4.75
CA LEU A 135 6.36 -3.27 -4.02
C LEU A 135 5.69 -4.36 -3.19
N GLY A 136 5.47 -4.11 -1.91
CA GLY A 136 4.85 -5.07 -0.99
C GLY A 136 4.50 -4.44 0.35
N THR A 137 3.89 -5.23 1.23
CA THR A 137 3.67 -4.80 2.61
C THR A 137 4.92 -5.01 3.46
N SER A 138 5.09 -4.24 4.52
CA SER A 138 6.26 -4.36 5.39
C SER A 138 6.41 -5.75 6.04
N PRO A 139 5.36 -6.39 6.58
CA PRO A 139 5.50 -7.76 7.12
C PRO A 139 5.88 -8.78 6.06
N MET A 140 5.36 -8.65 4.83
CA MET A 140 5.70 -9.55 3.74
C MET A 140 7.19 -9.43 3.37
N PHE A 141 7.71 -8.21 3.25
CA PHE A 141 9.13 -8.02 2.98
C PHE A 141 10.01 -8.52 4.12
N TYR A 142 9.58 -8.35 5.38
CA TYR A 142 10.28 -8.91 6.52
C TYR A 142 10.34 -10.44 6.45
N GLU A 143 9.21 -11.14 6.23
CA GLU A 143 9.18 -12.60 6.13
C GLU A 143 10.08 -13.14 5.00
N ILE A 144 10.10 -12.44 3.86
CA ILE A 144 10.98 -12.77 2.74
C ILE A 144 12.45 -12.56 3.13
N ALA A 145 12.77 -11.42 3.74
CA ALA A 145 14.12 -11.07 4.11
C ALA A 145 14.68 -11.99 5.18
N GLU A 146 13.90 -12.30 6.22
CA GLU A 146 14.27 -13.23 7.30
C GLU A 146 14.67 -14.59 6.73
N LYS A 147 13.81 -15.19 5.89
CA LYS A 147 14.09 -16.51 5.28
C LYS A 147 15.24 -16.45 4.28
N GLY A 148 15.31 -15.41 3.45
CA GLY A 148 16.38 -15.24 2.46
C GLY A 148 17.75 -15.07 3.11
N LEU A 149 17.84 -14.24 4.15
CA LEU A 149 19.08 -14.02 4.88
C LEU A 149 19.55 -15.28 5.61
N ALA A 150 18.63 -16.07 6.17
CA ALA A 150 18.96 -17.37 6.78
C ALA A 150 19.58 -18.36 5.77
N GLU A 151 19.32 -18.18 4.47
CA GLU A 151 19.87 -18.98 3.38
C GLU A 151 21.08 -18.32 2.69
N GLY A 152 21.61 -17.23 3.26
CA GLY A 152 22.76 -16.50 2.70
C GLY A 152 22.43 -15.61 1.51
N MET A 153 21.15 -15.33 1.24
CA MET A 153 20.71 -14.41 0.20
C MET A 153 20.79 -12.97 0.74
N LYS A 154 21.86 -12.27 0.37
CA LYS A 154 22.11 -10.87 0.76
C LYS A 154 22.46 -10.02 -0.46
N GLY A 155 21.97 -8.78 -0.48
CA GLY A 155 22.24 -7.83 -1.56
C GLY A 155 21.78 -8.37 -2.91
N MET A 156 20.52 -8.83 -2.98
CA MET A 156 20.05 -9.57 -4.14
C MET A 156 19.96 -8.71 -5.40
N PHE A 157 19.60 -7.43 -5.29
CA PHE A 157 19.37 -6.57 -6.44
C PHE A 157 20.48 -5.54 -6.65
N GLY A 158 20.54 -4.99 -7.87
CA GLY A 158 21.58 -4.04 -8.27
C GLY A 158 21.35 -2.62 -7.74
N PRO A 159 22.37 -1.74 -7.82
CA PRO A 159 22.26 -0.34 -7.41
C PRO A 159 21.09 0.39 -8.08
N GLY A 160 20.49 1.34 -7.35
CA GLY A 160 19.33 2.10 -7.82
C GLY A 160 18.02 1.31 -7.81
N SER A 161 17.99 0.13 -7.18
CA SER A 161 16.76 -0.61 -6.91
C SER A 161 15.88 0.15 -5.93
N ILE A 162 14.58 0.11 -6.19
CA ILE A 162 13.55 0.85 -5.45
C ILE A 162 12.77 -0.16 -4.61
N LEU A 163 12.80 0.01 -3.30
CA LEU A 163 11.97 -0.77 -2.38
C LEU A 163 10.86 0.13 -1.83
N MET A 164 9.62 -0.16 -2.21
CA MET A 164 8.44 0.53 -1.71
C MET A 164 7.64 -0.42 -0.81
N GLY A 165 7.81 -0.21 0.50
CA GLY A 165 7.06 -0.91 1.54
C GLY A 165 5.88 -0.08 2.05
N GLY A 166 5.29 -0.52 3.15
CA GLY A 166 4.25 0.23 3.86
C GLY A 166 2.96 -0.57 4.11
N GLY A 167 2.22 -0.13 5.12
CA GLY A 167 0.98 -0.78 5.54
C GLY A 167 1.17 -2.20 6.08
N GLY A 168 0.07 -2.82 6.50
CA GLY A 168 0.05 -4.24 6.90
C GLY A 168 0.55 -4.57 8.32
N HIS A 169 1.12 -3.62 9.07
CA HIS A 169 1.57 -3.85 10.45
C HIS A 169 0.45 -4.15 11.46
N LYS A 170 -0.83 -4.03 11.06
CA LYS A 170 -1.96 -4.19 11.99
C LYS A 170 -1.94 -5.59 12.60
N GLY A 171 -1.73 -5.66 13.92
CA GLY A 171 -1.67 -6.91 14.68
C GLY A 171 -0.33 -7.65 14.61
N MET A 172 0.68 -7.10 13.92
CA MET A 172 2.01 -7.71 13.78
C MET A 172 3.05 -6.85 14.49
N VAL A 173 3.77 -7.46 15.45
CA VAL A 173 4.96 -6.86 16.07
C VAL A 173 6.17 -7.33 15.28
N LEU A 174 6.79 -6.42 14.53
CA LEU A 174 8.05 -6.70 13.84
C LEU A 174 9.23 -6.43 14.78
N PRO A 175 10.34 -7.20 14.70
CA PRO A 175 11.53 -6.94 15.51
C PRO A 175 12.15 -5.59 15.18
N ASP A 176 12.82 -4.92 16.13
CA ASP A 176 13.36 -3.56 15.94
C ASP A 176 14.25 -3.40 14.69
N ASN A 177 14.96 -4.45 14.28
CA ASN A 177 15.84 -4.45 13.12
C ASN A 177 15.18 -4.91 11.80
N TRP A 178 13.85 -5.11 11.76
CA TRP A 178 13.13 -5.66 10.60
C TRP A 178 13.40 -4.88 9.32
N ALA A 179 13.43 -3.54 9.41
CA ALA A 179 13.65 -2.69 8.25
C ALA A 179 15.06 -2.89 7.69
N GLN A 180 16.07 -3.00 8.57
CA GLN A 180 17.45 -3.27 8.16
C GLN A 180 17.58 -4.65 7.50
N MET A 181 16.85 -5.66 7.99
CA MET A 181 16.83 -6.98 7.36
C MET A 181 16.29 -6.91 5.93
N CYS A 182 15.22 -6.14 5.70
CA CYS A 182 14.73 -5.88 4.35
C CYS A 182 15.80 -5.24 3.48
N LEU A 183 16.44 -4.15 3.94
CA LEU A 183 17.49 -3.47 3.19
C LEU A 183 18.66 -4.39 2.86
N ASP A 184 19.11 -5.21 3.81
CA ASP A 184 20.19 -6.19 3.64
C ASP A 184 19.85 -7.25 2.60
N PHE A 185 18.64 -7.81 2.62
CA PHE A 185 18.20 -8.82 1.65
C PHE A 185 18.08 -8.21 0.25
N PHE A 186 17.35 -7.10 0.12
CA PHE A 186 17.09 -6.47 -1.17
C PHE A 186 18.33 -5.78 -1.75
N GLY A 187 19.30 -5.37 -0.92
CA GLY A 187 20.44 -4.55 -1.36
C GLY A 187 20.01 -3.11 -1.68
N ALA A 188 19.04 -2.59 -0.94
CA ALA A 188 18.50 -1.24 -1.12
C ALA A 188 19.01 -0.30 -0.02
N ASP A 189 19.21 0.98 -0.37
CA ASP A 189 19.68 1.99 0.60
C ASP A 189 18.57 2.47 1.54
N ARG A 190 17.32 2.42 1.07
CA ARG A 190 16.15 2.87 1.80
C ARG A 190 14.91 2.11 1.36
N MET A 191 13.92 2.08 2.26
CA MET A 191 12.58 1.62 1.95
C MET A 191 11.64 2.81 2.01
N MET A 192 11.01 3.11 0.88
CA MET A 192 10.04 4.20 0.76
C MET A 192 8.67 3.69 1.21
N THR A 193 7.90 4.54 1.88
CA THR A 193 6.52 4.23 2.27
C THR A 193 5.56 5.16 1.58
N GLY A 194 4.44 4.62 1.09
CA GLY A 194 3.36 5.40 0.51
C GLY A 194 2.31 5.84 1.53
N TYR A 195 1.79 7.05 1.41
CA TYR A 195 0.59 7.51 2.09
C TYR A 195 -0.46 7.96 1.06
N GLY A 196 -1.67 7.41 1.19
CA GLY A 196 -2.72 7.50 0.17
C GLY A 196 -4.00 6.83 0.65
N MET A 197 -5.11 7.16 -0.02
CA MET A 197 -6.46 6.66 0.27
C MET A 197 -7.17 6.40 -1.06
N THR A 198 -8.13 5.49 -1.08
CA THR A 198 -8.91 5.15 -2.29
C THR A 198 -9.75 6.32 -2.82
N GLU A 199 -10.10 7.24 -1.93
CA GLU A 199 -10.92 8.43 -2.18
C GLU A 199 -10.09 9.61 -2.70
N MET A 200 -8.78 9.44 -2.89
CA MET A 200 -7.88 10.45 -3.45
C MET A 200 -7.17 9.93 -4.70
N ASN A 201 -6.90 10.83 -5.64
CA ASN A 201 -6.05 10.52 -6.79
C ASN A 201 -4.57 10.70 -6.45
N ALA A 202 -4.27 11.64 -5.55
CA ALA A 202 -2.93 11.83 -5.03
C ALA A 202 -2.52 10.71 -4.05
N MET A 203 -1.34 10.15 -4.30
CA MET A 203 -0.60 9.30 -3.38
C MET A 203 0.82 9.86 -3.31
N THR A 204 1.37 9.93 -2.10
CA THR A 204 2.73 10.45 -1.86
C THR A 204 3.61 9.35 -1.28
N VAL A 205 4.92 9.51 -1.44
CA VAL A 205 5.94 8.62 -0.87
C VAL A 205 6.88 9.40 0.04
N THR A 206 7.50 8.71 0.99
CA THR A 206 8.46 9.33 1.91
C THR A 206 9.66 9.95 1.18
N CYS A 207 10.09 11.12 1.65
CA CYS A 207 11.37 11.70 1.25
C CYS A 207 12.55 11.09 2.02
N GLU A 208 13.75 11.62 1.81
CA GLU A 208 14.99 11.23 2.47
C GLU A 208 14.99 11.44 4.00
N HIS A 209 13.99 12.13 4.53
CA HIS A 209 13.77 12.37 5.96
C HIS A 209 12.43 11.81 6.44
N ASP A 210 11.88 10.82 5.73
CA ASP A 210 10.64 10.11 6.06
C ASP A 210 9.38 10.97 6.14
N HIS A 211 9.40 12.19 5.59
CA HIS A 211 8.21 13.03 5.48
C HIS A 211 7.42 12.73 4.21
N TYR A 212 6.09 12.78 4.31
CA TYR A 212 5.18 12.61 3.17
C TYR A 212 4.79 13.97 2.59
N HIS A 213 5.41 14.34 1.47
CA HIS A 213 5.15 15.61 0.82
C HIS A 213 3.85 15.58 0.03
N MET A 214 2.91 16.46 0.37
CA MET A 214 1.66 16.56 -0.36
C MET A 214 1.88 17.12 -1.76
N MET A 215 1.10 16.61 -2.72
CA MET A 215 1.10 17.15 -4.08
C MET A 215 0.60 18.61 -4.05
N PRO A 216 1.16 19.52 -4.89
CA PRO A 216 0.86 20.95 -4.81
C PRO A 216 -0.60 21.30 -5.11
N TRP A 217 -1.36 20.42 -5.77
CA TRP A 217 -2.80 20.59 -6.00
C TRP A 217 -3.69 20.06 -4.87
N VAL A 218 -3.13 19.33 -3.90
CA VAL A 218 -3.90 18.79 -2.76
C VAL A 218 -3.85 19.77 -1.60
N THR A 219 -5.02 20.20 -1.15
CA THR A 219 -5.12 20.99 0.08
C THR A 219 -5.24 20.06 1.27
N ILE A 220 -4.25 20.05 2.15
CA ILE A 220 -4.31 19.34 3.44
C ILE A 220 -4.79 20.26 4.57
N PHE A 221 -5.64 19.74 5.44
CA PHE A 221 -6.11 20.36 6.67
C PHE A 221 -5.78 19.48 7.86
N ILE A 222 -5.48 20.11 9.00
CA ILE A 222 -5.41 19.45 10.30
C ILE A 222 -6.64 19.89 11.07
N LEU A 223 -7.54 18.96 11.39
CA LEU A 223 -8.74 19.22 12.14
C LEU A 223 -8.51 18.95 13.62
N ASP A 224 -9.05 19.83 14.45
CA ASP A 224 -9.15 19.62 15.88
C ASP A 224 -10.04 18.41 16.20
N LEU A 225 -9.56 17.51 17.08
CA LEU A 225 -10.23 16.23 17.33
C LEU A 225 -11.59 16.40 18.02
N ASP A 226 -11.74 17.44 18.86
CA ASP A 226 -12.95 17.66 19.64
C ASP A 226 -13.97 18.50 18.86
N THR A 227 -13.51 19.57 18.23
CA THR A 227 -14.39 20.55 17.58
C THR A 227 -14.61 20.30 16.09
N GLY A 228 -13.75 19.50 15.44
CA GLY A 228 -13.74 19.30 14.00
C GLY A 228 -13.34 20.53 13.18
N LYS A 229 -12.99 21.64 13.82
CA LYS A 229 -12.59 22.88 13.14
C LYS A 229 -11.15 22.76 12.61
N PRO A 230 -10.82 23.40 11.47
CA PRO A 230 -9.45 23.45 10.99
C PRO A 230 -8.55 24.21 11.98
N LYS A 231 -7.40 23.62 12.30
CA LYS A 231 -6.30 24.26 13.04
C LYS A 231 -5.56 25.26 12.13
N PRO A 232 -4.83 26.24 12.72
CA PRO A 232 -4.02 27.19 11.95
C PRO A 232 -2.98 26.49 11.06
N ARG A 233 -2.57 27.15 9.97
CA ARG A 233 -1.46 26.70 9.12
C ARG A 233 -0.15 27.41 9.49
N SER A 234 0.18 27.35 10.77
CA SER A 234 1.40 27.92 11.35
C SER A 234 1.88 27.05 12.51
N GLY A 235 3.18 27.09 12.77
CA GLY A 235 3.85 26.26 13.78
C GLY A 235 3.69 24.77 13.54
N VAL A 236 3.88 23.99 14.60
CA VAL A 236 3.64 22.54 14.60
C VAL A 236 2.21 22.26 15.01
N GLN A 237 1.47 21.56 14.15
CA GLN A 237 0.07 21.20 14.39
C GLN A 237 -0.09 19.68 14.32
N THR A 238 -0.89 19.15 15.23
CA THR A 238 -1.25 17.73 15.28
C THR A 238 -2.76 17.61 15.42
N GLY A 239 -3.37 16.71 14.66
CA GLY A 239 -4.82 16.50 14.66
C GLY A 239 -5.26 15.57 13.53
N ARG A 240 -6.57 15.52 13.28
CA ARG A 240 -7.13 14.62 12.27
C ARG A 240 -6.82 15.13 10.86
N ALA A 241 -6.33 14.26 10.01
CA ALA A 241 -6.06 14.56 8.62
C ALA A 241 -7.36 14.73 7.82
N ALA A 242 -7.46 15.82 7.08
CA ALA A 242 -8.47 16.01 6.05
C ALA A 242 -7.82 16.57 4.78
N PHE A 243 -8.39 16.24 3.62
CA PHE A 243 -7.83 16.57 2.32
C PHE A 243 -8.90 17.09 1.38
N PHE A 244 -8.49 17.95 0.46
CA PHE A 244 -9.25 18.28 -0.73
C PHE A 244 -8.36 18.07 -1.96
N ASP A 245 -8.71 17.08 -2.78
CA ASP A 245 -8.05 16.74 -4.04
C ASP A 245 -8.97 17.14 -5.21
N PRO A 246 -8.71 18.28 -5.88
CA PRO A 246 -9.55 18.75 -6.98
C PRO A 246 -9.40 17.90 -8.25
N THR A 247 -8.45 16.95 -8.28
CA THR A 247 -8.27 16.05 -9.42
C THR A 247 -9.13 14.80 -9.32
N HIS A 248 -9.79 14.56 -8.19
CA HIS A 248 -10.72 13.45 -8.03
C HIS A 248 -12.05 13.74 -8.73
N ASP A 249 -12.39 12.96 -9.75
CA ASP A 249 -13.55 13.15 -10.63
C ASP A 249 -14.63 12.07 -10.46
N GLY A 250 -14.37 11.04 -9.64
CA GLY A 250 -15.32 9.96 -9.37
C GLY A 250 -16.37 10.30 -8.32
N THR A 251 -16.03 11.15 -7.34
CA THR A 251 -16.89 11.61 -6.24
C THR A 251 -16.47 13.02 -5.78
N TRP A 252 -17.02 13.49 -4.65
CA TRP A 252 -16.54 14.71 -4.01
C TRP A 252 -15.07 14.56 -3.57
N GLY A 253 -14.20 15.47 -3.99
CA GLY A 253 -12.75 15.40 -3.72
C GLY A 253 -12.33 15.76 -2.29
N GLY A 254 -13.26 16.09 -1.39
CA GLY A 254 -12.97 16.42 0.00
C GLY A 254 -13.21 15.23 0.93
N ILE A 255 -12.21 14.88 1.74
CA ILE A 255 -12.30 13.76 2.68
C ILE A 255 -11.81 14.15 4.08
N ILE A 256 -12.43 13.56 5.09
CA ILE A 256 -11.92 13.52 6.46
C ILE A 256 -11.49 12.08 6.71
N THR A 257 -10.27 11.90 7.23
CA THR A 257 -9.73 10.57 7.49
C THR A 257 -9.92 10.16 8.95
N GLY A 258 -9.69 8.88 9.23
CA GLY A 258 -9.53 8.38 10.60
C GLY A 258 -8.08 8.46 11.10
N ASP A 259 -7.21 9.20 10.41
CA ASP A 259 -5.79 9.29 10.73
C ASP A 259 -5.50 10.58 11.49
N GLN A 260 -4.64 10.50 12.49
CA GLN A 260 -3.98 11.62 13.13
C GLN A 260 -2.59 11.80 12.52
N ILE A 261 -2.30 13.03 12.15
CA ILE A 261 -1.04 13.43 11.52
C ILE A 261 -0.46 14.67 12.20
N THR A 262 0.81 14.93 11.94
CA THR A 262 1.51 16.15 12.34
C THR A 262 2.11 16.85 11.12
N ILE A 263 1.93 18.17 11.02
CA ILE A 263 2.65 19.03 10.07
C ILE A 263 3.36 20.13 10.85
N ASP A 264 4.60 20.38 10.48
CA ASP A 264 5.31 21.62 10.82
C ASP A 264 5.17 22.58 9.63
N TRP A 265 4.45 23.67 9.82
CA TRP A 265 4.14 24.65 8.78
C TRP A 265 5.25 25.67 8.56
N ASP A 266 6.08 25.89 9.58
CA ASP A 266 7.04 26.99 9.60
C ASP A 266 8.46 26.51 9.26
N THR A 267 8.76 25.24 9.51
CA THR A 267 10.08 24.67 9.25
C THR A 267 10.14 23.99 7.88
N PRO A 268 10.97 24.48 6.93
CA PRO A 268 11.19 23.79 5.66
C PRO A 268 11.74 22.37 5.86
N CYS A 269 11.33 21.42 5.01
CA CYS A 269 11.89 20.08 5.06
C CYS A 269 13.36 20.11 4.58
N PRO A 270 14.30 19.43 5.27
CA PRO A 270 15.70 19.40 4.85
C PRO A 270 15.93 18.74 3.48
N CYS A 271 14.95 18.00 2.93
CA CYS A 271 15.04 17.48 1.56
C CYS A 271 14.91 18.57 0.49
N GLY A 272 14.55 19.81 0.84
CA GLY A 272 14.41 20.94 -0.08
C GLY A 272 13.06 21.04 -0.80
N ARG A 273 12.18 20.05 -0.70
CA ARG A 273 10.80 20.15 -1.20
C ARG A 273 10.02 21.15 -0.34
N VAL A 274 9.27 22.04 -1.00
CA VAL A 274 8.56 23.17 -0.36
C VAL A 274 7.07 22.92 -0.11
N THR A 275 6.53 21.78 -0.54
CA THR A 275 5.13 21.44 -0.27
C THR A 275 4.94 21.02 1.19
N PRO A 276 3.74 21.21 1.77
CA PRO A 276 3.43 20.74 3.12
C PRO A 276 3.76 19.26 3.27
N ALA A 277 4.42 18.91 4.36
CA ALA A 277 4.94 17.57 4.59
C ALA A 277 4.39 17.00 5.90
N ILE A 278 3.78 15.82 5.82
CA ILE A 278 3.32 15.08 6.99
C ILE A 278 4.55 14.40 7.64
N LYS A 279 4.68 14.51 8.96
CA LYS A 279 5.71 13.81 9.74
C LYS A 279 5.51 12.28 9.69
N PRO A 280 6.54 11.47 10.00
CA PRO A 280 6.48 10.02 9.78
C PRO A 280 5.43 9.30 10.64
N ALA A 281 5.17 9.82 11.84
CA ALA A 281 4.22 9.25 12.79
C ALA A 281 2.77 9.51 12.35
N ILE A 282 2.11 8.47 11.87
CA ILE A 282 0.68 8.45 11.52
C ILE A 282 0.02 7.38 12.37
N ALA A 283 -1.07 7.75 13.06
CA ALA A 283 -1.82 6.86 13.93
C ALA A 283 -3.31 6.93 13.63
N ARG A 284 -4.08 5.90 13.99
CA ARG A 284 -5.54 5.95 13.89
C ARG A 284 -6.12 6.67 15.10
N VAL A 285 -7.06 7.58 14.87
CA VAL A 285 -7.73 8.30 15.96
C VAL A 285 -8.44 7.33 16.91
N SER A 286 -9.08 6.28 16.37
CA SER A 286 -9.69 5.20 17.16
C SER A 286 -8.72 4.50 18.12
N GLU A 287 -7.48 4.27 17.68
CA GLU A 287 -6.45 3.60 18.48
C GLU A 287 -5.97 4.51 19.62
N LEU A 288 -5.95 5.83 19.41
CA LEU A 288 -5.51 6.80 20.40
C LEU A 288 -6.59 7.14 21.44
N GLN A 289 -7.84 7.23 21.03
CA GLN A 289 -8.95 7.64 21.92
C GLN A 289 -9.63 6.45 22.62
N GLY A 290 -9.40 5.21 22.15
CA GLY A 290 -10.04 4.02 22.70
C GLY A 290 -11.52 3.95 22.33
N GLY A 291 -11.84 3.31 21.20
CA GLY A 291 -13.21 3.08 20.75
C GLY A 291 -13.34 2.95 19.24
N ASP A 292 -14.57 2.77 18.76
CA ASP A 292 -14.87 2.76 17.33
C ASP A 292 -14.93 4.20 16.79
N ASP A 293 -14.09 4.50 15.80
CA ASP A 293 -14.22 5.72 15.01
C ASP A 293 -15.30 5.52 13.93
N LYS A 294 -16.10 6.56 13.69
CA LYS A 294 -17.08 6.59 12.61
C LYS A 294 -16.44 6.43 11.23
N ILE A 295 -15.13 6.71 11.13
CA ILE A 295 -14.35 6.58 9.90
C ILE A 295 -13.50 5.32 9.97
N SER A 296 -13.98 4.22 9.38
CA SER A 296 -13.26 2.93 9.33
C SER A 296 -13.08 2.44 7.89
N CYS A 297 -12.09 1.57 7.66
CA CYS A 297 -11.85 0.98 6.35
C CYS A 297 -12.77 -0.22 6.14
N ALA A 298 -13.52 -0.22 5.03
CA ALA A 298 -14.45 -1.30 4.69
C ALA A 298 -13.74 -2.58 4.21
N ALA A 299 -12.51 -2.47 3.68
CA ALA A 299 -11.77 -3.57 3.06
C ALA A 299 -10.57 -4.02 3.93
N THR A 300 -10.84 -4.37 5.20
CA THR A 300 -9.79 -4.92 6.09
C THR A 300 -9.50 -6.40 5.78
N PRO A 301 -8.28 -6.89 6.08
CA PRO A 301 -7.99 -8.33 6.03
C PRO A 301 -8.98 -9.17 6.85
N SER A 302 -9.41 -8.68 8.01
CA SER A 302 -10.44 -9.33 8.83
C SER A 302 -11.78 -9.44 8.12
N ALA A 303 -12.20 -8.42 7.34
CA ALA A 303 -13.43 -8.47 6.55
C ALA A 303 -13.41 -9.64 5.54
N GLN A 304 -12.25 -9.84 4.91
CA GLN A 304 -12.07 -10.92 3.93
C GLN A 304 -12.02 -12.28 4.62
N ALA A 305 -11.38 -12.38 5.79
CA ALA A 305 -11.36 -13.59 6.59
C ALA A 305 -12.77 -14.00 7.06
N GLU A 306 -13.54 -13.06 7.62
CA GLU A 306 -14.94 -13.28 8.03
C GLU A 306 -15.82 -13.74 6.86
N ALA A 307 -15.65 -13.13 5.67
CA ALA A 307 -16.37 -13.54 4.48
C ALA A 307 -15.98 -14.93 3.98
N MET A 308 -14.69 -15.29 4.08
CA MET A 308 -14.23 -16.64 3.78
C MET A 308 -14.80 -17.66 4.77
N GLU A 309 -14.76 -17.37 6.07
CA GLU A 309 -15.34 -18.24 7.11
C GLU A 309 -16.83 -18.47 6.88
N TYR A 310 -17.59 -17.39 6.61
CA TYR A 310 -19.00 -17.48 6.26
C TYR A 310 -19.25 -18.30 4.99
N LEU A 311 -18.45 -18.11 3.94
CA LEU A 311 -18.55 -18.91 2.73
C LEU A 311 -18.29 -20.40 3.01
N THR A 312 -17.38 -20.71 3.93
CA THR A 312 -17.05 -22.08 4.31
C THR A 312 -18.01 -22.72 5.32
N SER A 313 -18.92 -21.97 5.92
CA SER A 313 -19.89 -22.51 6.90
C SER A 313 -21.12 -23.16 6.26
N PHE A 314 -21.31 -23.03 4.94
CA PHE A 314 -22.41 -23.70 4.23
C PHE A 314 -22.06 -25.17 3.99
N ASP A 315 -22.90 -26.08 4.44
CA ASP A 315 -22.81 -27.48 4.03
C ASP A 315 -23.32 -27.60 2.58
N LEU A 316 -22.55 -28.28 1.72
CA LEU A 316 -22.91 -28.58 0.32
C LEU A 316 -23.42 -30.01 0.20
#